data_AF-A0A963H6M1-F1
#
_entry.id   AF-A0A963H6M1-F1
#
_cell.length_a   1.000
_cell.length_b   1.000
_cell.length_c   1.000
_cell.angle_alpha   90.00
_cell.angle_beta   90.00
_cell.angle_gamma   90.00
#
_symmetry.space_group_name_H-M   'P 1'
#
loop_
_entity.id
_entity.type
_entity.pdbx_description
1 polymer ?
#
loop_
_entity_poly.entity_id
_entity_poly.type
_entity_poly.pdbx_seq_one_letter_code
_entity_poly.pdbx_strand_id
1 'polypeptide(L)'
;ILLLHPIVATTGHARPGAIDPAPALTNAALFARDRSLCMYCGNHYSRGELTRDHVIPISKGGRDIWQNVVTACLHCNVRKGSRTPQQAHMPLLAVPYRPSWVEHLILSNRNILADQMEFLVNHLPKKRRPNA
;
A
#
# COMPACT_ATOMS: atom_id res chain seq x y z
N ILE A 1 41.20 7.09 2.30
CA ILE A 1 40.77 5.78 2.82
C ILE A 1 39.44 5.46 2.14
N LEU A 2 39.36 4.41 1.32
CA LEU A 2 38.12 4.00 0.65
C LEU A 2 37.35 3.09 1.61
N LEU A 3 36.18 3.55 2.05
CA LEU A 3 35.23 2.75 2.83
C LEU A 3 34.40 1.92 1.84
N LEU A 4 34.74 0.63 1.73
CA LEU A 4 33.93 -0.34 1.01
C LEU A 4 32.96 -1.01 2.00
N HIS A 5 31.67 -1.03 1.64
CA HIS A 5 30.68 -1.80 2.38
C HIS A 5 30.97 -3.31 2.24
N PRO A 6 30.73 -4.13 3.29
CA PRO A 6 30.94 -5.57 3.21
C PRO A 6 30.01 -6.19 2.16
N ILE A 7 30.57 -7.06 1.32
CA ILE A 7 29.79 -7.88 0.38
C ILE A 7 29.40 -9.15 1.12
N VAL A 8 28.10 -9.35 1.33
CA VAL A 8 27.56 -10.60 1.90
C VAL A 8 27.15 -11.50 0.73
N ALA A 9 27.88 -12.58 0.52
CA ALA A 9 27.47 -13.66 -0.37
C ALA A 9 26.49 -14.56 0.38
N THR A 10 25.24 -14.64 -0.08
CA THR A 10 24.25 -15.60 0.41
C THR A 10 24.14 -16.77 -0.54
N THR A 11 23.82 -17.95 -0.03
CA THR A 11 23.51 -19.12 -0.85
C THR A 11 22.14 -18.91 -1.50
N GLY A 12 22.12 -18.47 -2.76
CA GLY A 12 20.89 -18.25 -3.52
C GLY A 12 21.18 -17.91 -4.98
N HIS A 13 20.33 -18.39 -5.89
CA HIS A 13 20.40 -18.02 -7.29
C HIS A 13 19.52 -16.78 -7.51
N ALA A 14 20.14 -15.65 -7.86
CA ALA A 14 19.39 -14.49 -8.35
C ALA A 14 18.74 -14.87 -9.69
N ARG A 15 17.43 -15.14 -9.68
CA ARG A 15 16.69 -15.49 -10.90
C ARG A 15 16.46 -14.21 -11.72
N PRO A 16 16.96 -14.09 -12.96
CA PRO A 16 16.81 -12.89 -13.80
C PRO A 16 15.38 -12.55 -14.25
N GLY A 17 14.36 -13.19 -13.65
CA GLY A 17 12.94 -12.96 -13.91
C GLY A 17 12.12 -13.08 -12.63
N ALA A 18 12.70 -12.69 -11.49
CA ALA A 18 11.97 -12.66 -10.22
C ALA A 18 10.66 -11.90 -10.41
N ILE A 19 9.56 -12.61 -10.15
CA ILE A 19 8.18 -12.11 -10.11
C ILE A 19 8.19 -10.75 -9.43
N ASP A 20 7.55 -9.75 -10.05
CA ASP A 20 7.43 -8.38 -9.51
C ASP A 20 7.30 -8.45 -7.99
N PRO A 21 8.35 -8.03 -7.24
CA PRO A 21 8.42 -8.33 -5.82
C PRO A 21 7.46 -7.44 -5.01
N ALA A 22 6.71 -6.55 -5.67
CA ALA A 22 5.63 -5.80 -5.06
C ALA A 22 4.56 -6.73 -4.44
N PRO A 23 3.95 -6.31 -3.32
CA PRO A 23 3.10 -7.18 -2.53
C PRO A 23 1.84 -7.60 -3.27
N ALA A 24 1.43 -8.83 -3.01
CA ALA A 24 0.08 -9.28 -3.32
C ALA A 24 -0.95 -8.42 -2.56
N LEU A 25 -2.09 -8.18 -3.19
CA LEU A 25 -3.18 -7.41 -2.60
C LEU A 25 -3.89 -8.23 -1.51
N THR A 26 -3.37 -8.17 -0.30
CA THR A 26 -3.98 -8.78 0.90
C THR A 26 -4.50 -7.69 1.83
N ASN A 27 -5.46 -8.01 2.71
CA ASN A 27 -5.94 -7.02 3.69
C ASN A 27 -4.82 -6.57 4.63
N ALA A 28 -3.90 -7.46 5.01
CA ALA A 28 -2.73 -7.09 5.81
C ALA A 28 -1.87 -6.04 5.11
N ALA A 29 -1.53 -6.26 3.83
CA ALA A 29 -0.74 -5.32 3.05
C ALA A 29 -1.49 -4.01 2.75
N LEU A 30 -2.81 -4.08 2.49
CA LEU A 30 -3.66 -2.92 2.26
C LEU A 30 -3.73 -2.02 3.49
N PHE A 31 -4.00 -2.61 4.66
CA PHE A 31 -4.11 -1.87 5.91
C PHE A 31 -2.74 -1.30 6.32
N ALA A 32 -1.65 -2.02 6.07
CA ALA A 32 -0.30 -1.48 6.26
C ALA A 32 -0.01 -0.29 5.32
N ARG A 33 -0.35 -0.39 4.02
CA ARG A 33 -0.22 0.72 3.05
C ARG A 33 -0.91 1.98 3.56
N ASP A 34 -2.11 1.83 4.08
CA ASP A 34 -2.93 2.94 4.58
C ASP A 34 -2.68 3.23 6.07
N ARG A 35 -1.66 2.63 6.70
CA ARG A 35 -1.29 2.83 8.11
C ARG A 35 -2.44 2.61 9.11
N SER A 36 -3.32 1.66 8.79
CA SER A 36 -4.54 1.36 9.55
C SER A 36 -5.46 2.57 9.71
N LEU A 37 -5.39 3.54 8.80
CA LEU A 37 -6.30 4.68 8.71
C LEU A 37 -7.51 4.30 7.86
N CYS A 38 -8.68 4.76 8.29
CA CYS A 38 -9.83 4.81 7.39
C CYS A 38 -9.60 5.93 6.36
N MET A 39 -9.55 5.57 5.08
CA MET A 39 -9.29 6.51 3.97
C MET A 39 -10.44 7.50 3.69
N TYR A 40 -11.53 7.42 4.46
CA TYR A 40 -12.65 8.36 4.43
C TYR A 40 -12.65 9.32 5.63
N CYS A 41 -12.59 8.81 6.86
CA CYS A 41 -12.70 9.66 8.06
C CYS A 41 -11.35 10.04 8.69
N GLY A 42 -10.26 9.37 8.33
CA GLY A 42 -8.91 9.69 8.83
C GLY A 42 -8.59 9.20 10.23
N ASN A 43 -9.50 8.46 10.87
CA ASN A 43 -9.23 7.85 12.17
C ASN A 43 -8.43 6.56 12.03
N HIS A 44 -7.60 6.25 13.03
CA HIS A 44 -6.91 4.98 13.18
C HIS A 44 -7.83 3.93 13.81
N TYR A 45 -7.68 2.68 13.38
CA TYR A 45 -8.46 1.55 13.87
C TYR A 45 -7.59 0.31 14.08
N SER A 46 -8.05 -0.62 14.90
CA SER A 46 -7.45 -1.95 14.97
C SER A 46 -7.77 -2.77 13.72
N ARG A 47 -6.96 -3.80 13.44
CA ARG A 47 -7.13 -4.64 12.24
C ARG A 47 -8.52 -5.28 12.13
N GLY A 48 -9.18 -5.59 13.24
CA GLY A 48 -10.52 -6.23 13.25
C GLY A 48 -11.66 -5.27 12.88
N GLU A 49 -11.44 -3.96 13.01
CA GLU A 49 -12.44 -2.92 12.72
C GLU A 49 -12.33 -2.36 11.29
N LEU A 50 -11.27 -2.77 10.59
CA LEU A 50 -10.96 -2.35 9.24
C LEU A 50 -11.49 -3.33 8.20
N THR A 51 -11.95 -2.77 7.10
CA THR A 51 -12.46 -3.49 5.94
C THR A 51 -11.80 -2.97 4.67
N ARG A 52 -11.73 -3.83 3.65
CA ARG A 52 -11.40 -3.42 2.29
C ARG A 52 -12.64 -2.85 1.64
N ASP A 53 -12.57 -1.61 1.16
CA ASP A 53 -13.62 -0.99 0.35
C ASP A 53 -13.12 -0.73 -1.08
N HIS A 54 -14.03 -0.88 -2.04
CA HIS A 54 -13.78 -0.61 -3.44
C HIS A 54 -14.23 0.79 -3.81
N VAL A 55 -13.31 1.65 -4.25
CA VAL A 55 -13.56 3.04 -4.66
C VAL A 55 -14.64 3.09 -5.74
N ILE A 56 -14.48 2.32 -6.81
CA ILE A 56 -15.56 1.96 -7.73
C ILE A 56 -16.15 0.65 -7.23
N PRO A 57 -17.43 0.60 -6.80
CA PRO A 57 -18.06 -0.63 -6.34
C PRO A 57 -18.03 -1.75 -7.39
N ILE A 58 -17.94 -3.00 -6.95
CA ILE A 58 -17.97 -4.18 -7.84
C ILE A 58 -19.24 -4.19 -8.70
N SER A 59 -20.39 -3.81 -8.12
CA SER A 59 -21.67 -3.69 -8.84
C SER A 59 -21.67 -2.66 -9.97
N LYS A 60 -20.66 -1.79 -10.02
CA LYS A 60 -20.43 -0.80 -11.09
C LYS A 60 -19.21 -1.13 -11.95
N GLY A 61 -18.73 -2.37 -11.92
CA GLY A 61 -17.58 -2.83 -12.70
C GLY A 61 -16.21 -2.56 -12.06
N GLY A 62 -16.17 -2.17 -10.78
CA GLY A 62 -14.92 -2.02 -10.05
C GLY A 62 -14.15 -3.31 -9.91
N ARG A 63 -12.82 -3.25 -10.08
CA ARG A 63 -11.91 -4.40 -9.97
C ARG A 63 -11.25 -4.47 -8.60
N ASP A 64 -10.92 -5.67 -8.13
CA ASP A 64 -10.12 -5.88 -6.91
C ASP A 64 -8.62 -5.69 -7.21
N ILE A 65 -8.23 -4.43 -7.42
CA ILE A 65 -6.85 -4.02 -7.70
C ILE A 65 -6.44 -2.89 -6.78
N TRP A 66 -5.14 -2.75 -6.52
CA TRP A 66 -4.56 -1.76 -5.61
C TRP A 66 -5.07 -0.33 -5.84
N GLN A 67 -5.25 0.07 -7.10
CA GLN A 67 -5.71 1.41 -7.50
C GLN A 67 -7.22 1.62 -7.31
N ASN A 68 -7.98 0.58 -6.95
CA ASN A 68 -9.42 0.66 -6.74
C ASN A 68 -9.83 0.26 -5.32
N VAL A 69 -8.89 -0.10 -4.45
CA VAL A 69 -9.22 -0.50 -3.07
C VAL A 69 -8.50 0.32 -2.02
N VAL A 70 -9.20 0.58 -0.93
CA VAL A 70 -8.75 1.37 0.22
C VAL A 70 -9.16 0.71 1.53
N THR A 71 -8.46 1.08 2.60
CA THR A 71 -8.83 0.75 3.97
C THR A 71 -9.99 1.64 4.42
N ALA A 72 -11.04 1.03 4.96
CA ALA A 72 -12.20 1.75 5.49
C ALA A 72 -12.67 1.11 6.80
N CYS A 73 -13.06 1.93 7.78
CA CYS A 73 -13.77 1.41 8.95
C CYS A 73 -15.17 0.94 8.55
N LEU A 74 -15.75 0.03 9.34
CA LEU A 74 -17.08 -0.54 9.07
C LEU A 74 -18.14 0.55 8.83
N HIS A 75 -18.19 1.58 9.68
CA HIS A 75 -19.17 2.65 9.56
C HIS A 75 -19.07 3.41 8.23
N CYS A 76 -17.85 3.81 7.83
CA CYS A 76 -17.65 4.52 6.56
C CYS A 76 -17.94 3.62 5.36
N ASN A 77 -17.52 2.34 5.42
CA ASN A 77 -17.77 1.40 4.35
C ASN A 77 -19.27 1.19 4.12
N VAL A 78 -20.04 0.95 5.19
CA VAL A 78 -21.51 0.84 5.13
C VAL A 78 -22.15 2.14 4.64
N ARG A 79 -21.71 3.29 5.14
CA ARG A 79 -22.22 4.60 4.70
C ARG A 79 -21.99 4.81 3.20
N LYS A 80 -20.83 4.45 2.65
CA LYS A 80 -20.59 4.56 1.21
C LYS A 80 -21.47 3.57 0.43
N GLY A 81 -21.48 2.30 0.84
CA GLY A 81 -22.22 1.23 0.20
C GLY A 81 -21.85 1.08 -1.28
N SER A 82 -22.84 0.82 -2.13
CA SER A 82 -22.66 0.65 -3.59
C SER A 82 -22.52 1.97 -4.37
N ARG A 83 -22.12 3.06 -3.71
CA ARG A 83 -21.86 4.37 -4.33
C ARG A 83 -20.35 4.58 -4.50
N THR A 84 -19.99 5.44 -5.46
CA THR A 84 -18.62 5.98 -5.51
C THR A 84 -18.41 7.00 -4.37
N PRO A 85 -17.16 7.31 -3.97
CA PRO A 85 -16.85 8.39 -3.04
C PRO A 85 -17.58 9.70 -3.36
N GLN A 86 -17.64 10.08 -4.64
CA GLN A 86 -18.31 11.29 -5.10
C GLN A 86 -19.82 11.21 -4.87
N GLN A 87 -20.46 10.09 -5.23
CA GLN A 87 -21.89 9.87 -5.02
C GLN A 87 -22.29 9.81 -3.54
N ALA A 88 -21.38 9.34 -2.69
CA ALA A 88 -21.59 9.28 -1.24
C ALA A 88 -21.22 10.59 -0.52
N HIS A 89 -20.64 11.57 -1.22
CA HIS A 89 -20.03 12.77 -0.63
C HIS A 89 -18.99 12.42 0.45
N MET A 90 -18.17 11.42 0.16
CA MET A 90 -17.13 10.88 1.03
C MET A 90 -15.79 10.93 0.30
N PRO A 91 -15.17 12.11 0.16
CA PRO A 91 -13.89 12.25 -0.54
C PRO A 91 -12.82 11.38 0.13
N LEU A 92 -11.95 10.78 -0.68
CA LEU A 92 -10.81 10.02 -0.18
C LEU A 92 -9.71 10.97 0.31
N LEU A 93 -9.03 10.56 1.38
CA LEU A 93 -7.88 11.29 1.91
C LEU A 93 -6.63 11.19 1.04
N ALA A 94 -6.51 10.13 0.25
CA ALA A 94 -5.44 9.97 -0.73
C ALA A 94 -5.89 9.09 -1.92
N VAL A 95 -5.18 9.23 -3.03
CA VAL A 95 -5.40 8.40 -4.23
C VAL A 95 -4.83 7.00 -3.98
N PRO A 96 -5.62 5.92 -4.15
CA PRO A 96 -5.12 4.55 -4.03
C PRO A 96 -4.08 4.24 -5.12
N TYR A 97 -3.01 3.55 -4.72
CA TYR A 97 -1.91 3.16 -5.61
C TYR A 97 -1.42 1.74 -5.28
N ARG A 98 -0.69 1.13 -6.23
CA ARG A 98 0.07 -0.11 -6.00
C ARG A 98 1.44 0.26 -5.44
N PRO A 99 1.77 -0.17 -4.20
CA PRO A 99 3.10 0.07 -3.67
C PRO A 99 4.13 -0.74 -4.46
N SER A 100 5.30 -0.14 -4.66
CA SER A 100 6.51 -0.81 -5.12
C SER A 100 7.04 -1.78 -4.05
N TRP A 101 7.97 -2.65 -4.44
CA TRP A 101 8.62 -3.55 -3.48
C TRP A 101 9.38 -2.80 -2.39
N VAL A 102 10.05 -1.71 -2.73
CA VAL A 102 10.75 -0.85 -1.77
C VAL A 102 9.78 -0.27 -0.75
N GLU A 103 8.64 0.27 -1.20
CA GLU A 103 7.59 0.77 -0.30
C GLU A 103 7.05 -0.35 0.59
N HIS A 104 6.85 -1.54 0.03
CA HIS A 104 6.38 -2.68 0.80
C HIS A 104 7.36 -3.08 1.91
N LEU A 105 8.67 -3.06 1.66
CA LEU A 105 9.67 -3.33 2.69
C LEU A 105 9.58 -2.32 3.83
N ILE A 106 9.48 -1.02 3.50
CA ILE A 106 9.33 0.06 4.49
C ILE A 106 8.03 -0.14 5.29
N LEU A 107 6.92 -0.46 4.63
CA LEU A 107 5.60 -0.61 5.26
C LEU A 107 5.45 -1.90 6.08
N SER A 108 6.28 -2.92 5.83
CA SER A 108 6.19 -4.22 6.49
C SER A 108 6.73 -4.24 7.93
N ASN A 109 7.05 -3.08 8.50
CA ASN A 109 7.56 -2.91 9.86
C ASN A 109 8.70 -3.90 10.19
N ARG A 110 9.61 -4.11 9.24
CA ARG A 110 10.83 -4.87 9.46
C ARG A 110 11.78 -4.00 10.31
N ASN A 111 12.59 -4.62 11.16
CA ASN A 111 13.73 -3.93 11.79
C ASN A 111 14.74 -3.56 10.69
N ILE A 112 14.58 -2.37 10.11
CA ILE A 112 15.42 -1.85 9.04
C ILE A 112 16.45 -0.92 9.68
N LEU A 113 17.74 -1.21 9.49
CA LEU A 113 18.82 -0.36 9.97
C LEU A 113 18.80 1.00 9.26
N ALA A 114 19.41 2.04 9.86
CA ALA A 114 19.32 3.40 9.35
C ALA A 114 19.90 3.57 7.93
N ASP A 115 21.04 2.91 7.67
CA ASP A 115 21.71 2.85 6.37
C ASP A 115 20.86 2.13 5.31
N GLN A 116 20.18 1.06 5.71
CA GLN A 116 19.23 0.33 4.86
C GLN A 116 18.01 1.18 4.53
N MET A 117 17.51 1.98 5.49
CA MET A 117 16.40 2.91 5.25
C MET A 117 16.81 4.02 4.27
N GLU A 118 18.02 4.59 4.42
CA GLU A 118 18.56 5.58 3.47
C GLU A 118 18.64 5.00 2.05
N PHE A 119 19.15 3.78 1.91
CA PHE A 119 19.16 3.06 0.63
C PHE A 119 17.74 2.91 0.06
N LEU A 120 16.79 2.43 0.86
CA LEU A 120 15.41 2.21 0.41
C LEU A 120 14.73 3.52 -0.03
N VAL A 121 14.87 4.59 0.75
CA VAL A 121 14.29 5.91 0.41
C VAL A 121 14.79 6.41 -0.95
N ASN A 122 16.09 6.23 -1.23
CA ASN A 122 16.69 6.63 -2.50
C ASN A 122 16.17 5.83 -3.71
N HIS A 123 15.61 4.64 -3.49
CA HIS A 123 15.06 3.75 -4.53
C HIS A 123 13.54 3.83 -4.64
N LEU A 124 12.88 4.71 -3.90
CA LEU A 124 11.45 4.96 -4.05
C LEU A 124 11.14 5.54 -5.45
N PRO A 125 10.01 5.15 -6.07
CA PRO A 125 9.62 5.70 -7.37
C PRO A 125 9.46 7.23 -7.30
N LYS A 126 10.14 7.93 -8.21
CA LYS A 126 10.13 9.42 -8.27
C LYS A 126 8.75 10.00 -8.61
N LYS A 127 7.91 9.25 -9.34
CA LYS A 127 6.50 9.61 -9.64
C LYS A 127 5.56 8.75 -8.82
N ARG A 128 5.04 9.30 -7.72
CA ARG A 128 4.11 8.60 -6.81
C ARG A 128 2.63 8.72 -7.19
N ARG A 129 2.30 9.62 -8.13
CA ARG A 129 0.92 9.84 -8.59
C ARG A 129 0.71 9.11 -9.93
N PRO A 130 -0.35 8.31 -10.09
CA PRO A 130 -0.86 8.01 -11.43
C PRO A 130 -1.10 9.34 -12.14
N ASN A 131 -0.76 9.45 -13.43
CA ASN A 131 -1.16 10.60 -14.21
C ASN A 131 -2.69 10.75 -14.06
N ALA A 132 -3.13 11.92 -13.62
CA ALA A 132 -4.54 12.27 -13.47
C ALA A 132 -5.26 12.21 -14.82
#